data_AF-A0A1W6K4R2-F1
#
_entry.id   AF-A0A1W6K4R2-F1
#
_cell.length_a   1.000
_cell.length_b   1.000
_cell.length_c   1.000
_cell.angle_alpha   90.00
_cell.angle_beta   90.00
_cell.angle_gamma   90.00
#
_symmetry.space_group_name_H-M   'P 1'
#
loop_
_entity.id
_entity.type
_entity.pdbx_description
1 polymer ?
#
loop_
_entity_poly.entity_id
_entity_poly.type
_entity_poly.pdbx_seq_one_letter_code
_entity_poly.pdbx_strand_id
1 'polypeptide(L)'
;MIKLPFAQYRQAEICEYEGQPLINALPPINSPQDTAKMLARFPKVDEAEKALPAHIRRHAMMRILDQFLYPTKSHLQLEQMISGMIRRGYLSRNIAVPDYHRNLDAVAHTDFNAIVRNAGNEALVSSIIGCSGTGKSTAVEAILKTYPQAFYHPEYQHA
;
A
#
# COMPACT_ATOMS: atom_id res chain seq x y z
N MET A 1 6.35 3.30 -22.97
CA MET A 1 6.93 4.35 -22.11
C MET A 1 5.98 4.52 -20.92
N ILE A 2 6.39 4.08 -19.72
CA ILE A 2 5.54 4.17 -18.52
C ILE A 2 5.47 5.64 -18.10
N LYS A 3 4.29 6.25 -18.21
CA LYS A 3 4.04 7.59 -17.66
C LYS A 3 3.77 7.42 -16.17
N LEU A 4 4.78 7.65 -15.34
CA LEU A 4 4.60 7.70 -13.89
C LEU A 4 3.76 8.93 -13.51
N PRO A 5 2.84 8.82 -12.53
CA PRO A 5 2.14 9.99 -12.01
C PRO A 5 3.13 10.92 -11.29
N PHE A 6 2.92 12.23 -11.44
CA PHE A 6 3.65 13.23 -10.67
C PHE A 6 3.23 13.16 -9.20
N ALA A 7 4.21 13.20 -8.30
CA ALA A 7 3.98 13.31 -6.87
C ALA A 7 3.25 14.62 -6.56
N GLN A 8 2.23 14.52 -5.71
CA GLN A 8 1.53 15.67 -5.14
C GLN A 8 1.72 15.63 -3.63
N TYR A 9 2.35 16.65 -3.05
CA TYR A 9 2.67 16.68 -1.63
C TYR A 9 1.50 17.27 -0.85
N ARG A 10 0.93 16.47 0.03
CA ARG A 10 -0.17 16.86 0.91
C ARG A 10 0.38 17.43 2.22
N GLN A 11 -0.43 18.22 2.91
CA GLN A 11 -0.11 18.59 4.29
C GLN A 11 -0.06 17.34 5.16
N ALA A 12 0.94 17.27 6.03
CA ALA A 12 1.13 16.15 6.94
C ALA A 12 -0.03 16.05 7.94
N GLU A 13 -0.53 14.84 8.18
CA GLU A 13 -1.58 14.59 9.15
C GLU A 13 -1.08 14.57 10.61
N ILE A 14 0.24 14.37 10.81
CA ILE A 14 0.92 14.42 12.11
C ILE A 14 2.25 15.15 11.97
N CYS A 15 2.79 15.68 13.08
CA CYS A 15 4.00 16.51 13.06
C CYS A 15 5.24 15.75 12.57
N GLU A 16 5.36 14.45 12.86
CA GLU A 16 6.52 13.64 12.44
C GLU A 16 6.62 13.45 10.92
N TYR A 17 5.52 13.69 10.20
CA TYR A 17 5.48 13.60 8.73
C TYR A 17 5.67 14.97 8.06
N GLU A 18 5.87 16.04 8.83
CA GLU A 18 6.19 17.34 8.25
C GLU A 18 7.54 17.29 7.53
N GLY A 19 7.60 17.83 6.31
CA GLY A 19 8.82 17.87 5.51
C GLY A 19 9.35 16.50 5.09
N GLN A 20 8.51 15.47 4.97
CA GLN A 20 8.88 14.11 4.54
C GLN A 20 8.29 13.79 3.15
N PRO A 21 8.91 14.22 2.02
CA PRO A 21 8.24 14.24 0.72
C PRO A 21 7.70 12.87 0.25
N LEU A 22 8.39 11.78 0.61
CA LEU A 22 7.94 10.41 0.29
C LEU A 22 6.66 10.02 1.04
N ILE A 23 6.46 10.54 2.26
CA ILE A 23 5.24 10.32 3.04
C ILE A 23 4.13 11.24 2.55
N ASN A 24 4.43 12.54 2.37
CA ASN A 24 3.47 13.54 1.93
C ASN A 24 2.91 13.28 0.53
N ALA A 25 3.61 12.51 -0.31
CA ALA A 25 3.13 12.09 -1.63
C ALA A 25 2.14 10.89 -1.59
N LEU A 26 2.01 10.20 -0.45
CA LEU A 26 1.10 9.05 -0.33
C LEU A 26 -0.37 9.50 -0.23
N PRO A 27 -1.32 8.60 -0.56
CA PRO A 27 -2.73 8.80 -0.21
C PRO A 27 -2.90 9.08 1.28
N PRO A 28 -3.94 9.83 1.70
CA PRO A 28 -4.14 10.17 3.10
C PRO A 28 -4.29 8.92 3.99
N ILE A 29 -4.02 9.07 5.28
CA ILE A 29 -4.28 8.00 6.26
C ILE A 29 -5.79 7.75 6.32
N ASN A 30 -6.22 6.55 5.96
CA ASN A 30 -7.64 6.22 5.90
C ASN A 30 -8.24 6.04 7.30
N SER A 31 -9.51 6.43 7.45
CA SER A 31 -10.35 5.97 8.55
C SER A 31 -10.80 4.52 8.33
N PRO A 32 -11.22 3.78 9.38
CA PRO A 32 -11.83 2.44 9.20
C PRO A 32 -12.99 2.43 8.20
N GLN A 33 -13.79 3.49 8.17
CA GLN A 33 -14.92 3.66 7.26
C GLN A 33 -14.46 3.86 5.81
N ASP A 34 -13.42 4.66 5.59
CA ASP A 34 -12.88 4.90 4.26
C ASP A 34 -12.17 3.65 3.73
N THR A 35 -11.43 2.94 4.60
CA THR A 35 -10.85 1.63 4.26
C THR A 35 -11.92 0.62 3.88
N ALA A 36 -13.04 0.57 4.61
CA ALA A 36 -14.15 -0.30 4.25
C ALA A 36 -14.72 0.05 2.87
N LYS A 37 -15.02 1.33 2.61
CA LYS A 37 -15.55 1.78 1.32
C LYS A 37 -14.58 1.47 0.17
N MET A 38 -13.29 1.71 0.39
CA MET A 38 -12.22 1.51 -0.59
C MET A 38 -12.04 0.03 -0.97
N LEU A 39 -12.13 -0.87 0.02
CA LEU A 39 -11.96 -2.31 -0.21
C LEU A 39 -13.22 -2.99 -0.72
N ALA A 40 -14.40 -2.44 -0.41
CA ALA A 40 -15.66 -3.06 -0.76
C ALA A 40 -15.83 -3.22 -2.27
N ARG A 41 -16.03 -4.47 -2.71
CA ARG A 41 -16.36 -4.80 -4.10
C ARG A 41 -17.62 -5.62 -4.11
N PHE A 42 -18.65 -5.08 -4.75
CA PHE A 42 -19.92 -5.75 -4.92
C PHE A 42 -20.14 -6.00 -6.42
N PRO A 43 -20.34 -7.26 -6.82
CA PRO A 43 -20.62 -7.56 -8.22
C PRO A 43 -21.94 -6.95 -8.64
N LYS A 44 -22.04 -6.57 -9.91
CA LYS A 44 -23.31 -6.22 -10.53
C LYS A 44 -24.07 -7.52 -10.80
N VAL A 45 -25.27 -7.62 -10.25
CA VAL A 45 -26.19 -8.74 -10.47
C VAL A 45 -27.37 -8.21 -11.27
N ASP A 46 -27.62 -8.78 -12.44
CA ASP A 46 -28.78 -8.45 -13.26
C ASP A 46 -30.05 -9.06 -12.62
N GLU A 47 -31.17 -8.34 -12.66
CA GLU A 47 -32.46 -8.87 -12.21
C GLU A 47 -32.87 -10.12 -13.02
N ALA A 48 -32.50 -10.18 -14.30
CA ALA A 48 -32.73 -11.35 -15.14
C ALA A 48 -32.01 -12.60 -14.58
N GLU A 49 -30.82 -12.43 -13.98
CA GLU A 49 -30.08 -13.54 -13.38
C GLU A 49 -30.76 -14.09 -12.12
N LYS A 50 -31.51 -13.25 -11.39
CA LYS A 50 -32.23 -13.69 -10.19
C LYS A 50 -33.40 -14.61 -10.53
N ALA A 51 -34.02 -14.38 -11.69
CA ALA A 51 -35.13 -15.18 -12.22
C ALA A 51 -34.69 -16.53 -12.83
N LEU A 52 -33.38 -16.77 -12.97
CA LEU A 52 -32.87 -18.03 -13.53
C LEU A 52 -33.25 -19.24 -12.66
N PRO A 53 -33.46 -20.42 -13.28
CA PRO A 53 -33.60 -21.68 -12.56
C PRO A 53 -32.44 -21.92 -11.59
N ALA A 54 -32.71 -22.53 -10.44
CA ALA A 54 -31.74 -22.62 -9.33
C ALA A 54 -30.38 -23.20 -9.72
N HIS A 55 -30.37 -24.23 -10.59
CA HIS A 55 -29.13 -24.86 -11.05
C HIS A 55 -28.31 -23.92 -11.96
N ILE A 56 -28.94 -23.11 -12.81
CA ILE A 56 -28.26 -22.11 -13.65
C ILE A 56 -27.81 -20.90 -12.82
N ARG A 57 -28.67 -20.42 -11.90
CA ARG A 57 -28.33 -19.31 -11.00
C ARG A 57 -27.08 -19.61 -10.17
N ARG A 58 -26.84 -20.87 -9.81
CA ARG A 58 -25.60 -21.30 -9.14
C ARG A 58 -24.36 -21.01 -10.00
N HIS A 59 -24.40 -21.26 -11.31
CA HIS A 59 -23.30 -20.94 -12.21
C HIS A 59 -23.12 -19.43 -12.38
N ALA A 60 -24.22 -18.66 -12.48
CA ALA A 60 -24.17 -17.20 -12.50
C ALA A 60 -23.53 -16.63 -11.22
N MET A 61 -23.87 -17.20 -10.06
CA MET A 61 -23.26 -16.84 -8.78
C MET A 61 -21.76 -17.16 -8.74
N MET A 62 -21.32 -18.31 -9.24
CA MET A 62 -19.89 -18.66 -9.27
C MET A 62 -19.06 -17.67 -10.10
N ARG A 63 -19.62 -17.15 -11.21
CA ARG A 63 -18.97 -16.14 -12.08
C ARG A 63 -18.65 -14.83 -11.36
N ILE A 64 -19.45 -14.45 -10.36
CA ILE A 64 -19.33 -13.14 -9.70
C ILE A 64 -18.53 -13.18 -8.39
N LEU A 65 -18.20 -14.37 -7.86
CA LEU A 65 -17.45 -14.51 -6.60
C LEU A 65 -16.06 -13.87 -6.69
N ASP A 66 -15.41 -13.91 -7.85
CA ASP A 66 -14.07 -13.30 -8.06
C ASP A 66 -14.10 -11.76 -8.00
N GLN A 67 -15.29 -11.16 -8.08
CA GLN A 67 -15.50 -9.71 -8.05
C GLN A 67 -16.04 -9.23 -6.71
N PHE A 68 -16.24 -10.15 -5.76
CA PHE A 68 -16.79 -9.84 -4.44
C PHE A 68 -15.70 -9.74 -3.39
N LEU A 69 -15.65 -8.61 -2.68
CA LEU A 69 -14.82 -8.43 -1.49
C LEU A 69 -15.63 -7.66 -0.46
N TYR A 70 -15.94 -8.32 0.65
CA TYR A 70 -16.58 -7.70 1.79
C TYR A 70 -15.54 -7.31 2.85
N PRO A 71 -15.39 -6.01 3.18
CA PRO A 71 -14.43 -5.57 4.19
C PRO A 71 -14.78 -6.13 5.56
N THR A 72 -13.79 -6.68 6.24
CA THR A 72 -13.91 -7.17 7.61
C THR A 72 -12.95 -6.41 8.53
N LYS A 73 -13.12 -6.54 9.85
CA LYS A 73 -12.20 -5.93 10.84
C LYS A 73 -10.73 -6.28 10.56
N SER A 74 -10.46 -7.52 10.14
CA SER A 74 -9.10 -7.96 9.80
C SER A 74 -8.50 -7.22 8.62
N HIS A 75 -9.32 -6.87 7.61
CA HIS A 75 -8.87 -6.05 6.49
C HIS A 75 -8.51 -4.62 6.93
N LEU A 76 -9.32 -4.05 7.84
CA LEU A 76 -9.07 -2.70 8.37
C LEU A 76 -7.76 -2.66 9.18
N GLN A 77 -7.55 -3.67 10.04
CA GLN A 77 -6.31 -3.79 10.80
C GLN A 77 -5.09 -3.99 9.89
N LEU A 78 -5.23 -4.82 8.86
CA LEU A 78 -4.17 -5.06 7.88
C LEU A 78 -3.81 -3.78 7.10
N GLU A 79 -4.81 -2.97 6.72
CA GLU A 79 -4.56 -1.72 6.01
C GLU A 79 -3.84 -0.69 6.88
N GLN A 80 -4.26 -0.51 8.14
CA GLN A 80 -3.57 0.36 9.09
C GLN A 80 -2.13 -0.08 9.32
N MET A 81 -1.91 -1.39 9.42
CA MET A 81 -0.57 -1.95 9.57
C MET A 81 0.31 -1.68 8.34
N ILE A 82 -0.18 -1.96 7.12
CA ILE A 82 0.55 -1.67 5.88
C ILE A 82 0.84 -0.18 5.74
N SER A 83 -0.17 0.67 5.97
CA SER A 83 -0.05 2.13 5.94
C SER A 83 1.03 2.65 6.88
N GLY A 84 1.04 2.16 8.13
CA GLY A 84 2.04 2.51 9.13
C GLY A 84 3.44 2.02 8.76
N MET A 85 3.57 0.78 8.27
CA MET A 85 4.87 0.23 7.86
C MET A 85 5.49 1.01 6.70
N ILE A 86 4.71 1.37 5.68
CA ILE A 86 5.19 2.16 4.54
C ILE A 86 5.73 3.51 5.02
N ARG A 87 4.93 4.25 5.80
CA ARG A 87 5.30 5.59 6.30
C ARG A 87 6.50 5.54 7.24
N ARG A 88 6.51 4.59 8.18
CA ARG A 88 7.65 4.39 9.08
C ARG A 88 8.92 4.03 8.32
N GLY A 89 8.81 3.23 7.26
CA GLY A 89 9.93 2.91 6.37
C GLY A 89 10.45 4.11 5.58
N TYR A 90 9.65 5.15 5.36
CA TYR A 90 10.08 6.38 4.69
C TYR A 90 10.65 7.44 5.63
N LEU A 91 10.38 7.39 6.94
CA LEU A 91 10.90 8.38 7.89
C LEU A 91 12.43 8.51 7.85
N SER A 92 13.14 7.40 7.63
CA SER A 92 14.61 7.40 7.52
C SER A 92 15.12 7.73 6.11
N ARG A 93 14.25 8.10 5.18
CA ARG A 93 14.54 8.28 3.74
C ARG A 93 14.06 9.64 3.25
N ASN A 94 14.51 10.71 3.91
CA ASN A 94 14.07 12.04 3.54
C ASN A 94 14.80 12.57 2.30
N ILE A 95 14.13 12.54 1.14
CA ILE A 95 14.67 13.00 -0.13
C ILE A 95 14.84 14.53 -0.24
N ALA A 96 14.29 15.29 0.72
CA ALA A 96 14.51 16.74 0.80
C ALA A 96 15.89 17.10 1.38
N VAL A 97 16.54 16.17 2.09
CA VAL A 97 17.81 16.43 2.78
C VAL A 97 18.98 15.96 1.90
N PRO A 98 19.94 16.84 1.53
CA PRO A 98 21.08 16.47 0.69
C PRO A 98 21.95 15.34 1.26
N ASP A 99 22.05 15.23 2.58
CA ASP A 99 22.83 14.19 3.26
C ASP A 99 22.28 12.77 3.03
N TYR A 100 20.97 12.62 2.78
CA TYR A 100 20.41 11.31 2.44
C TYR A 100 20.97 10.81 1.11
N HIS A 101 21.07 11.68 0.10
CA HIS A 101 21.64 11.35 -1.21
C HIS A 101 23.13 11.08 -1.13
N ARG A 102 23.88 11.92 -0.40
CA ARG A 102 25.32 11.70 -0.17
C ARG A 102 25.58 10.34 0.50
N ASN A 103 24.73 9.93 1.44
CA ASN A 103 24.82 8.61 2.06
C ASN A 103 24.51 7.49 1.06
N LEU A 104 23.53 7.66 0.16
CA LEU A 104 23.23 6.66 -0.88
C LEU A 104 24.41 6.49 -1.86
N ASP A 105 25.00 7.59 -2.31
CA ASP A 105 26.16 7.57 -3.22
C ASP A 105 27.40 6.96 -2.53
N ALA A 106 27.63 7.33 -1.27
CA ALA A 106 28.71 6.74 -0.49
C ALA A 106 28.54 5.23 -0.32
N VAL A 107 27.30 4.76 -0.07
CA VAL A 107 26.96 3.34 0.04
C VAL A 107 27.23 2.58 -1.27
N ALA A 108 27.01 3.21 -2.43
CA ALA A 108 27.34 2.61 -3.73
C ALA A 108 28.84 2.34 -3.92
N HIS A 109 29.70 3.05 -3.18
CA HIS A 109 31.16 2.91 -3.20
C HIS A 109 31.74 2.32 -1.92
N THR A 110 30.89 1.81 -1.03
CA THR A 110 31.29 1.28 0.27
C THR A 110 31.57 -0.22 0.20
N ASP A 111 32.71 -0.66 0.72
CA ASP A 111 32.97 -2.09 0.98
C ASP A 111 32.19 -2.55 2.22
N PHE A 112 31.09 -3.26 1.98
CA PHE A 112 30.18 -3.75 3.03
C PHE A 112 30.82 -4.78 3.97
N ASN A 113 31.95 -5.39 3.62
CA ASN A 113 32.66 -6.30 4.53
C ASN A 113 33.37 -5.55 5.68
N ALA A 114 33.63 -4.26 5.52
CA ALA A 114 34.33 -3.44 6.52
C ALA A 114 33.39 -2.74 7.51
N ILE A 115 32.07 -2.72 7.24
CA ILE A 115 31.11 -1.94 8.02
C ILE A 115 30.16 -2.87 8.78
N VAL A 116 30.51 -3.17 10.03
CA VAL A 116 29.53 -3.64 11.03
C VAL A 116 28.73 -2.42 11.49
N ARG A 117 27.78 -1.97 10.67
CA ARG A 117 26.76 -1.04 11.15
C ARG A 117 25.64 -1.88 11.73
N ASN A 118 25.43 -1.75 13.05
CA ASN A 118 24.10 -1.86 13.63
C ASN A 118 23.25 -0.75 13.00
N ALA A 119 22.69 -1.01 11.81
CA ALA A 119 21.70 -0.15 11.23
C ALA A 119 20.46 -0.24 12.14
N GLY A 120 20.33 0.71 13.08
CA GLY A 120 19.21 0.83 14.01
C GLY A 120 17.85 1.12 13.34
N ASN A 121 17.71 0.82 12.05
CA ASN A 121 16.43 0.65 11.41
C ASN A 121 16.02 -0.81 11.61
N GLU A 122 15.37 -1.08 12.73
CA GLU A 122 14.62 -2.32 12.93
C GLU A 122 13.66 -2.47 11.74
N ALA A 123 13.94 -3.44 10.87
CA ALA A 123 13.07 -3.73 9.75
C ALA A 123 11.69 -4.09 10.31
N LEU A 124 10.67 -3.30 9.97
CA LEU A 124 9.31 -3.64 10.32
C LEU A 124 8.87 -4.85 9.51
N VAL A 125 8.63 -5.95 10.21
CA VAL A 125 8.14 -7.20 9.63
C VAL A 125 6.76 -7.49 10.20
N SER A 126 5.86 -7.92 9.33
CA SER A 126 4.55 -8.46 9.72
C SER A 126 4.33 -9.81 9.06
N SER A 127 3.55 -10.66 9.72
CA SER A 127 3.15 -11.97 9.23
C SER A 127 1.64 -12.14 9.27
N ILE A 128 1.07 -12.64 8.18
CA ILE A 128 -0.35 -12.95 8.04
C ILE A 128 -0.48 -14.46 7.93
N ILE A 129 -1.03 -15.09 8.96
CA ILE A 129 -1.10 -16.54 9.08
C ILE A 129 -2.56 -16.99 8.95
N GLY A 130 -2.79 -18.13 8.30
CA GLY A 130 -4.10 -18.74 8.14
C GLY A 130 -4.10 -19.80 7.06
N CYS A 131 -5.15 -20.61 7.00
CA CYS A 131 -5.29 -21.71 6.02
C CYS A 131 -5.17 -21.22 4.57
N SER A 132 -4.78 -22.11 3.66
CA SER A 132 -4.77 -21.79 2.22
C SER A 132 -6.18 -21.41 1.74
N GLY A 133 -6.28 -20.47 0.80
CA GLY A 133 -7.56 -20.03 0.24
C GLY A 133 -8.39 -19.08 1.10
N THR A 134 -7.93 -18.65 2.30
CA THR A 134 -8.69 -17.72 3.16
C THR A 134 -8.59 -16.24 2.75
N GLY A 135 -7.97 -15.94 1.62
CA GLY A 135 -7.89 -14.57 1.09
C GLY A 135 -6.74 -13.71 1.65
N LYS A 136 -5.72 -14.29 2.28
CA LYS A 136 -4.57 -13.53 2.83
C LYS A 136 -3.85 -12.69 1.78
N SER A 137 -3.35 -13.33 0.71
CA SER A 137 -2.67 -12.63 -0.38
C SER A 137 -3.61 -11.67 -1.09
N THR A 138 -4.87 -12.06 -1.29
CA THR A 138 -5.92 -11.23 -1.89
C THR A 138 -6.14 -9.94 -1.08
N ALA A 139 -6.16 -10.01 0.25
CA ALA A 139 -6.33 -8.86 1.12
C ALA A 139 -5.11 -7.91 1.05
N VAL A 140 -3.89 -8.45 1.10
CA VAL A 140 -2.66 -7.67 0.95
C VAL A 140 -2.62 -6.95 -0.40
N GLU A 141 -2.88 -7.69 -1.48
CA GLU A 141 -2.91 -7.10 -2.82
C GLU A 141 -4.03 -6.06 -2.97
N ALA A 142 -5.22 -6.31 -2.42
CA ALA A 142 -6.33 -5.38 -2.50
C ALA A 142 -5.98 -4.04 -1.84
N ILE A 143 -5.26 -4.06 -0.72
CA ILE A 143 -4.77 -2.86 -0.02
C ILE A 143 -3.61 -2.23 -0.80
N LEU A 144 -2.60 -2.97 -1.22
CA LEU A 144 -1.45 -2.38 -1.93
C LEU A 144 -1.85 -1.74 -3.27
N LYS A 145 -2.89 -2.26 -3.94
CA LYS A 145 -3.46 -1.68 -5.16
C LYS A 145 -4.10 -0.30 -4.95
N THR A 146 -4.35 0.12 -3.70
CA THR A 146 -4.89 1.45 -3.39
C THR A 146 -3.80 2.52 -3.36
N TYR A 147 -2.53 2.11 -3.32
CA TYR A 147 -1.39 3.00 -3.40
C TYR A 147 -0.93 3.13 -4.87
N PRO A 148 -0.57 4.33 -5.33
CA PRO A 148 0.18 4.45 -6.57
C PRO A 148 1.47 3.63 -6.47
N GLN A 149 1.72 2.80 -7.47
CA GLN A 149 2.83 1.84 -7.41
C GLN A 149 4.20 2.53 -7.54
N ALA A 150 4.23 3.73 -8.12
CA ALA A 150 5.40 4.59 -8.19
C ALA A 150 4.96 6.04 -8.46
N PHE A 151 5.78 6.99 -8.01
CA PHE A 151 5.65 8.41 -8.33
C PHE A 151 6.92 8.94 -8.96
N TYR A 152 6.79 9.93 -9.82
CA TYR A 152 7.90 10.80 -10.19
C TYR A 152 7.89 12.06 -9.32
N HIS A 153 9.03 12.39 -8.71
CA HIS A 153 9.18 13.51 -7.78
C HIS A 153 9.93 14.69 -8.45
N PRO A 154 9.27 15.49 -9.30
CA PRO A 154 9.94 16.53 -10.10
C PRO A 154 10.64 17.59 -9.25
N GLU A 155 10.09 17.91 -8.08
CA GLU A 155 10.63 18.91 -7.14
C GLU A 155 11.86 18.43 -6.36
N TYR A 156 12.12 17.13 -6.36
CA TYR A 156 13.23 16.51 -5.62
C TYR A 156 14.12 15.70 -6.56
N GLN A 157 14.27 16.17 -7.80
CA GLN A 157 15.28 15.67 -8.72
C GLN A 157 16.64 16.28 -8.35
N HIS A 158 17.65 15.44 -8.20
CA HIS A 158 19.02 15.87 -7.95
C HIS A 158 19.82 15.77 -9.24
N ALA A 159 20.70 16.75 -9.48
CA ALA A 159 21.55 16.84 -10.67
C ALA A 159 22.79 15.95 -10.56
#